data_AF-A0A497PPW8-F1
#
_entry.id   AF-A0A497PPW8-F1
#
_cell.length_a   1.000
_cell.length_b   1.000
_cell.length_c   1.000
_cell.angle_alpha   90.00
_cell.angle_beta   90.00
_cell.angle_gamma   90.00
#
_symmetry.space_group_name_H-M   'P 1'
#
loop_
_entity.id
_entity.type
_entity.pdbx_description
1 polymer ?
#
loop_
_entity_poly.entity_id
_entity_poly.type
_entity_poly.pdbx_seq_one_letter_code
_entity_poly.pdbx_strand_id
1 'polypeptide(L)'
;MTLEISACQYFPWIIEEARVAIEREELMPGRVIRVRKMKEQEKDNDLVAFAAAMQITGSSYVETLDTKGTAPGPDGMPVNVHLGGPDTITGYFGGVGQPNDFALKWADEYLYYYTKYGVKQVLHINPGTVLIGSMMHKLGIDMEFTISVFMGNDNPYACLWTLMTAKLFSRPDGTSPLIGFNLSNSVNNETIEMAAYIRKQFGFEDVVRIEHHITETYKHIVRQPYDRLDELLEIADHVKNVSAKHEGAVPEIDAKREHPSDILEYFMSKEDIMTQGLMPKMTLNYLDKHDALNRTARELTKRGLTFMAAPLLHK
;
A
#
# COMPACT_ATOMS: atom_id res chain seq x y z
N MET A 1 0.15 6.62 -15.64
CA MET A 1 0.09 5.57 -14.59
C MET A 1 1.29 5.70 -13.67
N THR A 2 1.19 5.30 -12.40
CA THR A 2 2.35 5.08 -11.51
C THR A 2 2.53 3.58 -11.34
N LEU A 3 3.74 3.06 -11.53
CA LEU A 3 4.04 1.66 -11.22
C LEU A 3 4.34 1.53 -9.73
N GLU A 4 3.59 0.67 -9.04
CA GLU A 4 3.66 0.52 -7.59
C GLU A 4 3.82 -0.95 -7.20
N ILE A 5 4.72 -1.21 -6.24
CA ILE A 5 4.79 -2.49 -5.53
C ILE A 5 4.33 -2.26 -4.10
N SER A 6 3.51 -3.17 -3.61
CA SER A 6 3.08 -3.17 -2.23
C SER A 6 3.76 -4.27 -1.42
N ALA A 7 3.89 -4.01 -0.12
CA ALA A 7 4.63 -4.78 0.86
C ALA A 7 6.10 -5.07 0.50
N CYS A 8 6.89 -4.02 0.30
CA CYS A 8 8.35 -4.12 0.43
C CYS A 8 8.74 -4.00 1.91
N GLN A 9 8.90 -5.14 2.59
CA GLN A 9 9.01 -5.16 4.04
C GLN A 9 10.44 -4.89 4.52
N TYR A 10 11.44 -5.45 3.84
CA TYR A 10 12.82 -5.49 4.32
C TYR A 10 13.74 -4.71 3.39
N PHE A 11 14.63 -3.89 3.95
CA PHE A 11 15.60 -3.13 3.15
C PHE A 11 16.44 -3.99 2.18
N PRO A 12 16.92 -5.20 2.57
CA PRO A 12 17.62 -6.09 1.63
C PRO A 12 16.83 -6.45 0.35
N TRP A 13 15.50 -6.45 0.39
CA TRP A 13 14.70 -6.76 -0.80
C TRP A 13 14.82 -5.67 -1.87
N ILE A 14 14.92 -4.39 -1.47
CA ILE A 14 15.20 -3.29 -2.40
C ILE A 14 16.56 -3.46 -3.07
N ILE A 15 17.56 -3.95 -2.32
CA ILE A 15 18.90 -4.18 -2.86
C ILE A 15 18.88 -5.31 -3.90
N GLU A 16 18.21 -6.42 -3.60
CA GLU A 16 18.07 -7.53 -4.54
C GLU A 16 17.30 -7.12 -5.80
N GLU A 17 16.19 -6.39 -5.64
CA GLU A 17 15.43 -5.86 -6.78
C GLU A 17 16.27 -4.90 -7.62
N ALA A 18 17.01 -3.97 -7.00
CA ALA A 18 17.90 -3.07 -7.73
C ALA A 18 18.99 -3.85 -8.50
N ARG A 19 19.56 -4.91 -7.89
CA ARG A 19 20.54 -5.77 -8.55
C ARG A 19 19.96 -6.43 -9.79
N VAL A 20 18.77 -7.03 -9.65
CA VAL A 20 18.05 -7.68 -10.77
C VAL A 20 17.69 -6.66 -11.85
N ALA A 21 17.15 -5.50 -11.45
CA ALA A 21 16.71 -4.46 -12.37
C ALA A 21 17.87 -3.88 -13.18
N ILE A 22 19.02 -3.63 -12.54
CA ILE A 22 20.21 -3.14 -13.24
C ILE A 22 20.79 -4.22 -14.16
N GLU A 23 20.89 -5.47 -13.69
CA GLU A 23 21.43 -6.58 -14.48
C GLU A 23 20.60 -6.87 -15.74
N ARG A 24 19.27 -6.70 -15.66
CA ARG A 24 18.33 -7.03 -16.73
C ARG A 24 17.80 -5.82 -17.50
N GLU A 25 18.27 -4.61 -17.17
CA GLU A 25 17.73 -3.34 -17.70
C GLU A 25 16.20 -3.20 -17.47
N GLU A 26 15.71 -3.71 -16.34
CA GLU A 26 14.30 -3.68 -15.93
C GLU A 26 14.00 -2.46 -15.05
N LEU A 27 12.71 -2.17 -14.85
CA LEU A 27 12.24 -1.01 -14.10
C LEU A 27 11.93 -1.36 -12.65
N MET A 28 12.33 -0.50 -11.73
CA MET A 28 11.82 -0.51 -10.34
C MET A 28 10.56 0.36 -10.19
N PRO A 29 9.71 0.11 -9.18
CA PRO A 29 8.51 0.90 -8.93
C PRO A 29 8.82 2.36 -8.63
N GLY A 30 7.96 3.26 -9.12
CA GLY A 30 7.98 4.69 -8.73
C GLY A 30 7.36 4.93 -7.35
N ARG A 31 6.67 3.92 -6.80
CA ARG A 31 6.06 3.98 -5.47
C ARG A 31 6.09 2.63 -4.77
N VAL A 32 6.38 2.65 -3.46
CA VAL A 32 6.45 1.44 -2.65
C VAL A 32 5.63 1.57 -1.37
N ILE A 33 4.85 0.54 -1.03
CA ILE A 33 4.20 0.45 0.28
C ILE A 33 5.00 -0.49 1.17
N ARG A 34 5.31 -0.05 2.40
CA ARG A 34 6.02 -0.85 3.39
C ARG A 34 5.05 -1.33 4.45
N VAL A 35 4.90 -2.65 4.53
CA VAL A 35 3.98 -3.31 5.47
C VAL A 35 4.80 -4.14 6.44
N ARG A 36 5.56 -3.47 7.32
CA ARG A 36 6.41 -4.10 8.33
C ARG A 36 6.33 -3.34 9.65
N LYS A 37 6.48 -4.04 10.77
CA LYS A 37 6.43 -3.44 12.10
C LYS A 37 7.46 -2.32 12.26
N MET A 38 7.02 -1.10 12.56
CA MET A 38 7.88 0.08 12.64
C MET A 38 8.98 -0.08 13.68
N LYS A 39 8.70 -0.72 14.82
CA LYS A 39 9.72 -1.00 15.85
C LYS A 39 10.81 -1.97 15.39
N GLU A 40 10.48 -2.95 14.55
CA GLU A 40 11.50 -3.82 13.97
C GLU A 40 12.34 -3.06 12.94
N GLN A 41 11.70 -2.20 12.13
CA GLN A 41 12.41 -1.34 11.18
C GLN A 41 13.36 -0.36 11.88
N GLU A 42 12.92 0.24 12.99
CA GLU A 42 13.74 1.12 13.83
C GLU A 42 14.94 0.38 14.41
N LYS A 43 14.74 -0.83 14.95
CA LYS A 43 15.80 -1.68 15.51
C LYS A 43 16.85 -2.06 14.46
N ASP A 44 16.42 -2.33 13.24
CA ASP A 44 17.30 -2.72 12.14
C ASP A 44 17.97 -1.52 11.44
N ASN A 45 17.65 -0.27 11.82
CA ASN A 45 18.03 0.95 11.12
C ASN A 45 17.51 1.05 9.68
N ASP A 46 16.47 0.29 9.35
CA ASP A 46 15.89 0.24 8.01
C ASP A 46 15.16 1.53 7.63
N LEU A 47 14.61 2.29 8.58
CA LEU A 47 13.84 3.51 8.29
C LEU A 47 14.66 4.54 7.49
N VAL A 48 15.88 4.82 7.93
CA VAL A 48 16.77 5.79 7.26
C VAL A 48 17.36 5.20 5.98
N ALA A 49 17.76 3.92 6.01
CA ALA A 49 18.32 3.24 4.84
C ALA A 49 17.32 3.18 3.69
N PHE A 50 16.06 2.85 3.98
CA PHE A 50 15.00 2.79 2.99
C PHE A 50 14.65 4.19 2.44
N ALA A 51 14.54 5.19 3.32
CA ALA A 51 14.33 6.58 2.90
C ALA A 51 15.42 7.04 1.91
N ALA A 52 16.68 6.73 2.20
CA ALA A 52 17.80 7.04 1.32
C ALA A 52 17.71 6.29 -0.02
N ALA A 53 17.38 5.00 -0.02
CA ALA A 53 17.20 4.25 -1.27
C ALA A 53 16.07 4.81 -2.15
N MET A 54 14.97 5.26 -1.55
CA MET A 54 13.88 5.90 -2.27
C MET A 54 14.32 7.24 -2.88
N GLN A 55 15.12 8.03 -2.15
CA GLN A 55 15.71 9.26 -2.69
C GLN A 55 16.68 8.99 -3.85
N ILE A 56 17.53 7.96 -3.73
CA ILE A 56 18.49 7.55 -4.77
C ILE A 56 17.76 7.13 -6.05
N THR A 57 16.70 6.34 -5.91
CA THR A 57 15.92 5.82 -7.04
C THR A 57 14.92 6.83 -7.61
N GLY A 58 14.61 7.89 -6.85
CA GLY A 58 13.61 8.91 -7.17
C GLY A 58 12.16 8.42 -6.95
N SER A 59 11.98 7.40 -6.12
CA SER A 59 10.68 6.80 -5.82
C SER A 59 10.07 7.34 -4.54
N SER A 60 8.74 7.20 -4.40
CA SER A 60 8.01 7.53 -3.17
C SER A 60 7.73 6.28 -2.35
N TYR A 61 7.49 6.43 -1.04
CA TYR A 61 7.15 5.31 -0.19
C TYR A 61 6.17 5.69 0.93
N VAL A 62 5.51 4.67 1.48
CA VAL A 62 4.55 4.78 2.57
C VAL A 62 4.91 3.76 3.65
N GLU A 63 4.86 4.18 4.92
CA GLU A 63 5.02 3.30 6.07
C GLU A 63 3.67 2.80 6.62
N THR A 64 3.69 1.67 7.32
CA THR A 64 2.51 1.17 8.06
C THR A 64 2.83 1.15 9.55
N LEU A 65 2.09 1.93 10.35
CA LEU A 65 2.30 2.04 11.79
C LEU A 65 1.92 0.75 12.55
N ASP A 66 2.54 0.54 13.72
CA ASP A 66 2.34 -0.64 14.59
C ASP A 66 0.97 -0.63 15.30
N THR A 67 0.41 0.56 15.50
CA THR A 67 -0.96 0.80 15.99
C THR A 67 -2.06 0.37 15.01
N LYS A 68 -1.74 -0.52 14.06
CA LYS A 68 -2.68 -1.30 13.24
C LYS A 68 -3.38 -2.45 13.98
N GLY A 69 -3.13 -2.60 15.29
CA GLY A 69 -3.88 -3.52 16.16
C GLY A 69 -3.28 -4.92 16.24
N THR A 70 -2.05 -5.10 15.76
CA THR A 70 -1.29 -6.35 15.83
C THR A 70 -0.47 -6.48 17.11
N ALA A 71 -0.47 -5.46 17.96
CA ALA A 71 0.21 -5.49 19.25
C ALA A 71 -0.47 -6.48 20.21
N PRO A 72 0.27 -7.16 21.10
CA PRO A 72 -0.32 -8.08 22.07
C PRO A 72 -1.19 -7.33 23.09
N GLY A 73 -2.36 -7.88 23.34
CA GLY A 73 -3.30 -7.48 24.38
C GLY A 73 -3.03 -8.19 25.70
N PRO A 74 -3.89 -7.97 26.71
CA PRO A 74 -3.73 -8.55 28.06
C PRO A 74 -3.68 -10.08 28.10
N ASP A 75 -4.28 -10.76 27.12
CA ASP A 75 -4.31 -12.21 26.95
C ASP A 75 -3.20 -12.75 26.03
N GLY A 76 -2.30 -11.88 25.57
CA GLY A 76 -1.24 -12.21 24.62
C GLY A 76 -1.68 -12.30 23.16
N MET A 77 -2.99 -12.23 22.87
CA MET A 77 -3.52 -12.19 21.50
C MET A 77 -3.46 -10.77 20.95
N PRO A 78 -3.52 -10.55 19.62
CA PRO A 78 -3.63 -9.21 19.08
C PRO A 78 -4.80 -8.42 19.70
N VAL A 79 -4.54 -7.16 20.06
CA VAL A 79 -5.56 -6.21 20.54
C VAL A 79 -6.72 -6.01 19.57
N ASN A 80 -6.47 -6.20 18.27
CA ASN A 80 -7.53 -6.32 17.29
C ASN A 80 -8.19 -7.70 17.44
N VAL A 81 -9.42 -7.70 17.95
CA VAL A 81 -10.20 -8.92 18.24
C VAL A 81 -10.55 -9.76 17.00
N HIS A 82 -10.28 -9.25 15.79
CA HIS A 82 -10.47 -9.99 14.54
C HIS A 82 -9.17 -10.65 14.03
N LEU A 83 -8.01 -10.30 14.60
CA LEU A 83 -6.73 -10.94 14.30
C LEU A 83 -6.53 -12.16 15.20
N GLY A 84 -7.25 -13.25 14.92
CA GLY A 84 -7.17 -14.52 15.65
C GLY A 84 -7.25 -15.78 14.78
N GLY A 85 -7.33 -15.62 13.45
CA GLY A 85 -7.51 -16.72 12.51
C GLY A 85 -8.97 -16.89 12.05
N PRO A 86 -9.32 -18.02 11.41
CA PRO A 86 -10.64 -18.24 10.82
C PRO A 86 -11.78 -18.23 11.84
N ASP A 87 -11.50 -18.51 13.12
CA ASP A 87 -12.50 -18.49 14.20
C ASP A 87 -13.05 -17.08 14.47
N THR A 88 -12.34 -16.03 14.04
CA THR A 88 -12.75 -14.62 14.22
C THR A 88 -13.20 -13.96 12.92
N ILE A 89 -13.41 -14.72 11.84
CA ILE A 89 -13.69 -14.22 10.48
C ILE A 89 -15.01 -13.45 10.37
N THR A 90 -16.03 -13.79 11.17
CA THR A 90 -17.31 -13.04 11.20
C THR A 90 -17.14 -11.62 11.72
N GLY A 91 -16.10 -11.40 12.54
CA GLY A 91 -15.75 -10.08 13.04
C GLY A 91 -15.23 -9.13 11.97
N TYR A 92 -14.66 -9.66 10.87
CA TYR A 92 -14.21 -8.86 9.73
C TYR A 92 -15.34 -8.03 9.07
N PHE A 93 -16.60 -8.47 9.20
CA PHE A 93 -17.76 -7.71 8.74
C PHE A 93 -18.18 -6.57 9.70
N GLY A 94 -17.64 -6.51 10.91
CA GLY A 94 -17.92 -5.49 11.93
C GLY A 94 -16.97 -4.27 11.89
N GLY A 95 -16.03 -4.25 10.95
CA GLY A 95 -14.96 -3.25 10.87
C GLY A 95 -13.61 -3.81 11.32
N VAL A 96 -12.63 -2.94 11.54
CA VAL A 96 -11.25 -3.38 11.79
C VAL A 96 -11.08 -4.07 13.15
N GLY A 97 -11.92 -3.80 14.16
CA GLY A 97 -11.83 -4.48 15.47
C GLY A 97 -10.84 -3.86 16.47
N GLN A 98 -10.38 -2.62 16.24
CA GLN A 98 -9.47 -1.93 17.15
C GLN A 98 -10.19 -1.26 18.34
N PRO A 99 -9.60 -1.29 19.55
CA PRO A 99 -10.12 -0.53 20.70
C PRO A 99 -10.08 1.00 20.49
N ASN A 100 -10.95 1.74 21.20
CA ASN A 100 -11.13 3.19 21.03
C ASN A 100 -9.86 4.03 21.24
N ASP A 101 -8.97 3.60 22.15
CA ASP A 101 -7.74 4.32 22.49
C ASP A 101 -6.65 4.20 21.40
N PHE A 102 -6.78 3.26 20.46
CA PHE A 102 -5.81 3.07 19.38
C PHE A 102 -5.74 4.25 18.42
N ALA A 103 -6.82 5.00 18.28
CA ALA A 103 -6.84 6.16 17.39
C ALA A 103 -5.88 7.27 17.88
N LEU A 104 -5.78 7.49 19.20
CA LEU A 104 -4.84 8.46 19.78
C LEU A 104 -3.43 7.89 19.90
N LYS A 105 -3.29 6.60 20.24
CA LYS A 105 -1.98 5.92 20.20
C LYS A 105 -1.34 5.99 18.82
N TRP A 106 -2.16 5.87 17.78
CA TRP A 106 -1.73 6.03 16.39
C TRP A 106 -1.17 7.43 16.12
N ALA A 107 -1.81 8.48 16.64
CA ALA A 107 -1.32 9.85 16.49
C ALA A 107 0.02 10.06 17.21
N ASP A 108 0.16 9.52 18.43
CA ASP A 108 1.42 9.57 19.20
C ASP A 108 2.55 8.84 18.45
N GLU A 109 2.25 7.65 17.91
CA GLU A 109 3.21 6.87 17.12
C GLU A 109 3.62 7.62 15.84
N TYR A 110 2.66 8.19 15.11
CA TYR A 110 2.94 8.99 13.93
C TYR A 110 3.88 10.16 14.26
N LEU A 111 3.55 10.95 15.30
CA LEU A 111 4.34 12.12 15.69
C LEU A 111 5.76 11.73 16.09
N TYR A 112 5.95 10.58 16.74
CA TYR A 112 7.28 10.04 17.05
C TYR A 112 8.10 9.81 15.78
N TYR A 113 7.57 9.06 14.79
CA TYR A 113 8.33 8.77 13.57
C TYR A 113 8.46 9.97 12.63
N TYR A 114 7.47 10.85 12.59
CA TYR A 114 7.53 12.11 11.84
C TYR A 114 8.65 13.01 12.36
N THR A 115 8.72 13.22 13.67
CA THR A 115 9.72 14.13 14.28
C THR A 115 11.12 13.53 14.35
N LYS A 116 11.24 12.21 14.55
CA LYS A 116 12.56 11.55 14.72
C LYS A 116 13.18 11.09 13.40
N TYR A 117 12.37 10.69 12.42
CA TYR A 117 12.83 10.07 11.17
C TYR A 117 12.34 10.77 9.90
N GLY A 118 11.45 11.77 10.02
CA GLY A 118 10.88 12.44 8.84
C GLY A 118 9.85 11.61 8.10
N VAL A 119 9.26 10.58 8.74
CA VAL A 119 8.21 9.74 8.11
C VAL A 119 6.97 10.59 7.84
N LYS A 120 6.69 10.84 6.56
CA LYS A 120 5.60 11.72 6.12
C LYS A 120 4.34 10.97 5.69
N GLN A 121 4.50 9.83 5.01
CA GLN A 121 3.41 9.10 4.37
C GLN A 121 3.13 7.80 5.11
N VAL A 122 1.89 7.61 5.56
CA VAL A 122 1.46 6.39 6.28
C VAL A 122 0.21 5.74 5.70
N LEU A 123 0.06 4.44 5.89
CA LEU A 123 -1.10 3.65 5.46
C LEU A 123 -2.15 3.57 6.58
N HIS A 124 -3.41 3.83 6.25
CA HIS A 124 -4.55 3.71 7.17
C HIS A 124 -5.45 2.53 6.85
N ILE A 125 -6.06 1.97 7.90
CA ILE A 125 -7.00 0.84 7.77
C ILE A 125 -8.38 1.12 8.39
N ASN A 126 -8.53 2.14 9.26
CA ASN A 126 -9.78 2.42 9.94
C ASN A 126 -10.22 3.90 9.82
N PRO A 127 -11.53 4.20 9.84
CA PRO A 127 -12.04 5.57 9.68
C PRO A 127 -11.62 6.56 10.78
N GLY A 128 -11.42 6.09 12.01
CA GLY A 128 -11.06 6.97 13.14
C GLY A 128 -9.68 7.60 12.96
N THR A 129 -8.68 6.79 12.57
CA THR A 129 -7.33 7.27 12.26
C THR A 129 -7.30 8.13 10.99
N VAL A 130 -8.13 7.82 9.98
CA VAL A 130 -8.31 8.70 8.80
C VAL A 130 -8.80 10.09 9.21
N LEU A 131 -9.78 10.18 10.12
CA LEU A 131 -10.27 11.48 10.63
C LEU A 131 -9.19 12.21 11.43
N ILE A 132 -8.51 11.53 12.34
CA ILE A 132 -7.44 12.15 13.16
C ILE A 132 -6.31 12.66 12.27
N GLY A 133 -5.83 11.84 11.32
CA GLY A 133 -4.81 12.26 10.37
C GLY A 133 -5.27 13.45 9.52
N SER A 134 -6.55 13.47 9.15
CA SER A 134 -7.16 14.60 8.45
C SER A 134 -7.13 15.90 9.28
N MET A 135 -7.45 15.80 10.57
CA MET A 135 -7.39 16.93 11.50
C MET A 135 -5.95 17.40 11.75
N MET A 136 -5.02 16.48 11.95
CA MET A 136 -3.59 16.80 12.14
C MET A 136 -3.03 17.57 10.95
N HIS A 137 -3.36 17.14 9.73
CA HIS A 137 -3.01 17.89 8.53
C HIS A 137 -3.62 19.28 8.51
N LYS A 138 -4.92 19.40 8.79
CA LYS A 138 -5.60 20.70 8.86
C LYS A 138 -4.99 21.65 9.90
N LEU A 139 -4.43 21.11 10.98
CA LEU A 139 -3.74 21.85 12.05
C LEU A 139 -2.30 22.29 11.69
N GLY A 140 -1.77 21.90 10.53
CA GLY A 140 -0.45 22.34 10.06
C GLY A 140 0.65 21.30 10.16
N ILE A 141 0.35 20.05 10.54
CA ILE A 141 1.32 18.95 10.47
C ILE A 141 1.34 18.46 9.02
N ASP A 142 2.50 18.46 8.35
CA ASP A 142 2.62 18.07 6.94
C ASP A 142 2.58 16.54 6.75
N MET A 143 1.57 15.91 7.33
CA MET A 143 1.31 14.50 7.17
C MET A 143 0.53 14.19 5.92
N GLU A 144 0.81 13.03 5.35
CA GLU A 144 0.16 12.46 4.19
C GLU A 144 -0.19 11.00 4.50
N PHE A 145 -1.24 10.50 3.86
CA PHE A 145 -1.63 9.12 4.00
C PHE A 145 -2.29 8.53 2.78
N THR A 146 -2.18 7.21 2.69
CA THR A 146 -2.99 6.39 1.79
C THR A 146 -3.94 5.52 2.61
N ILE A 147 -5.05 5.13 2.00
CA ILE A 147 -6.05 4.26 2.61
C ILE A 147 -5.86 2.84 2.06
N SER A 148 -5.94 1.85 2.93
CA SER A 148 -5.84 0.44 2.56
C SER A 148 -7.12 -0.08 1.91
N VAL A 149 -6.97 -1.11 1.06
CA VAL A 149 -8.08 -1.90 0.50
C VAL A 149 -8.98 -2.49 1.59
N PHE A 150 -8.42 -2.77 2.78
CA PHE A 150 -9.17 -3.24 3.94
C PHE A 150 -10.24 -2.26 4.43
N MET A 151 -10.17 -0.97 4.06
CA MET A 151 -11.20 0.01 4.43
C MET A 151 -12.47 -0.12 3.59
N GLY A 152 -12.46 -0.89 2.49
CA GLY A 152 -13.67 -1.28 1.77
C GLY A 152 -14.31 -0.17 0.93
N ASN A 153 -13.51 0.69 0.27
CA ASN A 153 -14.06 1.62 -0.73
C ASN A 153 -14.43 0.86 -2.01
N ASP A 154 -15.62 0.26 -2.04
CA ASP A 154 -16.01 -0.75 -3.03
C ASP A 154 -17.06 -0.28 -4.05
N ASN A 155 -17.57 0.94 -3.91
CA ASN A 155 -18.57 1.50 -4.81
C ASN A 155 -18.48 3.05 -4.87
N PRO A 156 -19.15 3.70 -5.84
CA PRO A 156 -19.10 5.15 -6.01
C PRO A 156 -19.59 5.95 -4.80
N TYR A 157 -20.53 5.43 -4.00
CA TYR A 157 -21.02 6.10 -2.79
C TYR A 157 -19.96 6.09 -1.69
N ALA A 158 -19.25 4.97 -1.50
CA ALA A 158 -18.11 4.90 -0.58
C ALA A 158 -16.98 5.85 -1.03
N CYS A 159 -16.74 5.95 -2.35
CA CYS A 159 -15.79 6.90 -2.90
C CYS A 159 -16.18 8.35 -2.63
N LEU A 160 -17.45 8.70 -2.84
CA LEU A 160 -18.01 10.01 -2.51
C LEU A 160 -17.82 10.34 -1.03
N TRP A 161 -18.16 9.42 -0.14
CA TRP A 161 -18.01 9.59 1.30
C TRP A 161 -16.56 9.91 1.68
N THR A 162 -15.61 9.07 1.27
CA THR A 162 -14.19 9.24 1.61
C THR A 162 -13.60 10.53 1.04
N LEU A 163 -13.88 10.84 -0.24
CA LEU A 163 -13.36 12.05 -0.87
C LEU A 163 -13.99 13.33 -0.32
N MET A 164 -15.27 13.28 0.08
CA MET A 164 -15.93 14.40 0.77
C MET A 164 -15.27 14.69 2.11
N THR A 165 -14.94 13.66 2.90
CA THR A 165 -14.17 13.84 4.15
C THR A 165 -12.79 14.43 3.88
N ALA A 166 -12.07 13.92 2.88
CA ALA A 166 -10.76 14.46 2.49
C ALA A 166 -10.84 15.95 2.06
N LYS A 167 -11.95 16.36 1.42
CA LYS A 167 -12.22 17.76 1.06
C LYS A 167 -12.53 18.64 2.25
N LEU A 168 -13.33 18.15 3.20
CA LEU A 168 -13.67 18.90 4.42
C LEU A 168 -12.42 19.34 5.19
N PHE A 169 -11.39 18.49 5.20
CA PHE A 169 -10.12 18.74 5.90
C PHE A 169 -8.97 19.18 4.99
N SER A 170 -9.23 19.51 3.71
CA SER A 170 -8.20 20.06 2.84
C SER A 170 -7.76 21.45 3.33
N ARG A 171 -6.53 21.83 3.03
CA ARG A 171 -6.00 23.17 3.34
C ARG A 171 -6.38 24.19 2.27
N PRO A 172 -6.28 25.51 2.56
CA PRO A 172 -6.59 26.57 1.59
C PRO A 172 -5.69 26.59 0.35
N ASP A 173 -4.49 26.02 0.44
CA ASP A 173 -3.55 25.82 -0.68
C ASP A 173 -3.97 24.65 -1.61
N GLY A 174 -5.07 23.96 -1.29
CA GLY A 174 -5.59 22.85 -2.08
C GLY A 174 -5.02 21.48 -1.70
N THR A 175 -4.08 21.39 -0.77
CA THR A 175 -3.52 20.09 -0.36
C THR A 175 -4.52 19.30 0.49
N SER A 176 -4.44 17.97 0.38
CA SER A 176 -5.16 17.02 1.22
C SER A 176 -4.16 16.06 1.86
N PRO A 177 -4.42 15.57 3.08
CA PRO A 177 -3.61 14.50 3.63
C PRO A 177 -3.84 13.18 2.92
N LEU A 178 -5.01 12.96 2.31
CA LEU A 178 -5.23 11.78 1.47
C LEU A 178 -4.46 11.97 0.15
N ILE A 179 -3.44 11.14 -0.08
CA ILE A 179 -2.62 11.16 -1.31
C ILE A 179 -2.77 9.88 -2.14
N GLY A 180 -3.29 8.82 -1.55
CA GLY A 180 -3.49 7.52 -2.18
C GLY A 180 -4.81 6.90 -1.73
N PHE A 181 -5.60 6.45 -2.68
CA PHE A 181 -6.97 6.00 -2.47
C PHE A 181 -7.14 4.61 -3.07
N ASN A 182 -6.88 3.60 -2.25
CA ASN A 182 -7.00 2.20 -2.64
C ASN A 182 -8.47 1.80 -2.66
N LEU A 183 -8.91 1.39 -3.85
CA LEU A 183 -10.25 0.86 -4.07
C LEU A 183 -10.28 -0.62 -3.71
N SER A 184 -11.46 -1.11 -3.33
CA SER A 184 -11.65 -2.52 -3.04
C SER A 184 -11.23 -3.41 -4.22
N ASN A 185 -10.73 -4.61 -3.94
CA ASN A 185 -10.45 -5.62 -4.97
C ASN A 185 -11.71 -6.05 -5.76
N SER A 186 -12.91 -5.69 -5.29
CA SER A 186 -14.19 -5.98 -5.94
C SER A 186 -14.67 -4.94 -6.96
N VAL A 187 -14.04 -3.76 -7.04
CA VAL A 187 -14.49 -2.70 -7.97
C VAL A 187 -14.31 -3.15 -9.42
N ASN A 188 -15.03 -2.53 -10.36
CA ASN A 188 -14.82 -2.67 -11.81
C ASN A 188 -14.41 -1.33 -12.44
N ASN A 189 -14.17 -1.31 -13.76
CA ASN A 189 -13.78 -0.09 -14.49
C ASN A 189 -14.80 1.06 -14.35
N GLU A 190 -16.10 0.76 -14.44
CA GLU A 190 -17.15 1.77 -14.20
C GLU A 190 -17.03 2.43 -12.82
N THR A 191 -16.75 1.64 -11.78
CA THR A 191 -16.55 2.17 -10.43
C THR A 191 -15.30 3.06 -10.36
N ILE A 192 -14.22 2.69 -11.04
CA ILE A 192 -12.98 3.47 -11.10
C ILE A 192 -13.21 4.80 -11.84
N GLU A 193 -13.91 4.78 -12.96
CA GLU A 193 -14.29 5.96 -13.73
C GLU A 193 -15.18 6.91 -12.92
N MET A 194 -16.19 6.38 -12.22
CA MET A 194 -17.04 7.17 -11.32
C MET A 194 -16.25 7.75 -10.15
N ALA A 195 -15.34 6.98 -9.55
CA ALA A 195 -14.44 7.49 -8.50
C ALA A 195 -13.53 8.61 -9.04
N ALA A 196 -13.03 8.48 -10.27
CA ALA A 196 -12.23 9.51 -10.93
C ALA A 196 -13.04 10.77 -11.22
N TYR A 197 -14.30 10.64 -11.66
CA TYR A 197 -15.23 11.74 -11.83
C TYR A 197 -15.45 12.49 -10.51
N ILE A 198 -15.79 11.78 -9.42
CA ILE A 198 -16.00 12.37 -8.10
C ILE A 198 -14.73 13.08 -7.61
N ARG A 199 -13.58 12.42 -7.71
CA ARG A 199 -12.28 12.99 -7.36
C ARG A 199 -12.01 14.30 -8.10
N LYS A 200 -12.32 14.35 -9.40
CA LYS A 200 -12.19 15.55 -10.22
C LYS A 200 -13.12 16.67 -9.75
N GLN A 201 -14.37 16.38 -9.41
CA GLN A 201 -15.32 17.38 -8.89
C GLN A 201 -14.83 18.03 -7.57
N PHE A 202 -14.07 17.31 -6.75
CA PHE A 202 -13.45 17.88 -5.55
C PHE A 202 -12.12 18.63 -5.79
N GLY A 203 -11.62 18.65 -7.03
CA GLY A 203 -10.34 19.26 -7.38
C GLY A 203 -9.14 18.40 -6.98
N PHE A 204 -9.29 17.09 -6.87
CA PHE A 204 -8.27 16.17 -6.41
C PHE A 204 -7.61 15.34 -7.51
N GLU A 205 -7.83 15.66 -8.80
CA GLU A 205 -7.29 14.91 -9.94
C GLU A 205 -5.77 14.69 -9.84
N ASP A 206 -5.02 15.72 -9.42
CA ASP A 206 -3.56 15.67 -9.25
C ASP A 206 -3.10 15.41 -7.80
N VAL A 207 -4.02 15.39 -6.85
CA VAL A 207 -3.72 15.28 -5.41
C VAL A 207 -3.86 13.84 -4.91
N VAL A 208 -4.97 13.18 -5.27
CA VAL A 208 -5.32 11.85 -4.77
C VAL A 208 -5.11 10.82 -5.88
N ARG A 209 -4.17 9.87 -5.70
CA ARG A 209 -4.09 8.70 -6.60
C ARG A 209 -5.28 7.81 -6.37
N ILE A 210 -5.87 7.30 -7.45
CA ILE A 210 -6.60 6.04 -7.35
C ILE A 210 -5.54 4.92 -7.37
N GLU A 211 -5.53 4.05 -6.37
CA GLU A 211 -4.66 2.87 -6.35
C GLU A 211 -5.50 1.66 -6.75
N HIS A 212 -5.07 0.95 -7.79
CA HIS A 212 -5.78 -0.18 -8.38
C HIS A 212 -4.85 -1.41 -8.39
N HIS A 213 -5.25 -2.48 -7.71
CA HIS A 213 -4.49 -3.72 -7.68
C HIS A 213 -4.60 -4.46 -9.01
N ILE A 214 -3.45 -4.67 -9.64
CA ILE A 214 -3.31 -5.44 -10.88
C ILE A 214 -3.17 -6.92 -10.56
N THR A 215 -2.31 -7.23 -9.60
CA THR A 215 -2.10 -8.57 -9.06
C THR A 215 -2.20 -8.51 -7.54
N GLU A 216 -2.64 -9.61 -6.95
CA GLU A 216 -2.79 -9.75 -5.51
C GLU A 216 -2.05 -10.99 -4.99
N THR A 217 -1.81 -11.01 -3.67
CA THR A 217 -1.28 -12.22 -3.02
C THR A 217 -2.15 -13.43 -3.34
N TYR A 218 -1.51 -14.58 -3.52
CA TYR A 218 -2.21 -15.78 -3.97
C TYR A 218 -3.18 -16.31 -2.92
N LYS A 219 -2.84 -16.15 -1.64
CA LYS A 219 -3.64 -16.64 -0.51
C LYS A 219 -4.30 -15.50 0.28
N HIS A 220 -5.50 -15.81 0.77
CA HIS A 220 -6.18 -15.16 1.89
C HIS A 220 -6.69 -13.71 1.72
N ILE A 221 -6.55 -13.06 0.55
CA ILE A 221 -7.19 -11.75 0.30
C ILE A 221 -8.21 -11.74 -0.84
N VAL A 222 -7.98 -12.47 -1.94
CA VAL A 222 -8.87 -12.51 -3.12
C VAL A 222 -9.04 -13.94 -3.65
N ARG A 223 -10.07 -14.14 -4.47
CA ARG A 223 -10.22 -15.37 -5.26
C ARG A 223 -9.26 -15.33 -6.44
N GLN A 224 -8.62 -16.46 -6.74
CA GLN A 224 -7.70 -16.62 -7.86
C GLN A 224 -8.39 -17.30 -9.06
N PRO A 225 -7.96 -17.06 -10.32
CA PRO A 225 -6.91 -16.12 -10.72
C PRO A 225 -7.35 -14.65 -10.57
N TYR A 226 -6.47 -13.82 -10.02
CA TYR A 226 -6.68 -12.37 -9.90
C TYR A 226 -5.59 -11.64 -10.68
N ASP A 227 -5.93 -11.24 -11.91
CA ASP A 227 -5.07 -10.47 -12.82
C ASP A 227 -5.94 -9.45 -13.56
N ARG A 228 -5.72 -8.17 -13.25
CA ARG A 228 -6.54 -7.05 -13.72
C ARG A 228 -5.77 -6.14 -14.66
N LEU A 229 -4.74 -6.67 -15.32
CA LEU A 229 -3.97 -5.88 -16.28
C LEU A 229 -4.84 -5.36 -17.43
N ASP A 230 -5.71 -6.19 -17.99
CA ASP A 230 -6.60 -5.76 -19.09
C ASP A 230 -7.55 -4.65 -18.64
N GLU A 231 -8.09 -4.74 -17.42
CA GLU A 231 -8.93 -3.69 -16.83
C GLU A 231 -8.18 -2.35 -16.74
N LEU A 232 -6.94 -2.35 -16.24
CA LEU A 232 -6.10 -1.16 -16.20
C LEU A 232 -5.89 -0.57 -17.60
N LEU A 233 -5.64 -1.41 -18.61
CA LEU A 233 -5.33 -0.97 -19.96
C LEU A 233 -6.53 -0.32 -20.66
N GLU A 234 -7.76 -0.69 -20.29
CA GLU A 234 -8.99 -0.06 -20.79
C GLU A 234 -9.20 1.36 -20.26
N ILE A 235 -8.73 1.67 -19.04
CA ILE A 235 -8.93 2.98 -18.41
C ILE A 235 -7.71 3.91 -18.50
N ALA A 236 -6.55 3.37 -18.88
CA ALA A 236 -5.28 4.07 -18.70
C ALA A 236 -5.07 5.31 -19.59
N ASP A 237 -5.85 5.46 -20.67
CA ASP A 237 -5.79 6.59 -21.59
C ASP A 237 -6.65 7.79 -21.16
N HIS A 238 -7.67 7.57 -20.32
CA HIS A 238 -8.63 8.61 -19.94
C HIS A 238 -8.81 8.80 -18.42
N VAL A 239 -8.42 7.83 -17.59
CA VAL A 239 -8.38 7.98 -16.12
C VAL A 239 -6.98 8.39 -15.67
N LYS A 240 -6.82 9.65 -15.30
CA LYS A 240 -5.53 10.21 -14.86
C LYS A 240 -5.14 9.79 -13.43
N ASN A 241 -3.85 9.89 -13.11
CA ASN A 241 -3.30 9.74 -11.75
C ASN A 241 -3.79 8.45 -11.06
N VAL A 242 -3.55 7.31 -11.71
CA VAL A 242 -3.83 5.96 -11.22
C VAL A 242 -2.51 5.24 -10.96
N SER A 243 -2.45 4.49 -9.86
CA SER A 243 -1.39 3.55 -9.53
C SER A 243 -1.76 2.16 -9.98
N ALA A 244 -0.88 1.52 -10.75
CA ALA A 244 -0.91 0.10 -11.06
C ALA A 244 -0.14 -0.64 -9.97
N LYS A 245 -0.87 -1.21 -9.00
CA LYS A 245 -0.32 -1.76 -7.77
C LYS A 245 -0.18 -3.28 -7.84
N HIS A 246 1.00 -3.78 -7.50
CA HIS A 246 1.33 -5.20 -7.54
C HIS A 246 1.59 -5.68 -6.12
N GLU A 247 0.68 -6.51 -5.60
CA GLU A 247 0.74 -7.05 -4.23
C GLU A 247 1.16 -8.52 -4.24
N GLY A 248 1.02 -9.21 -5.38
CA GLY A 248 1.52 -10.58 -5.62
C GLY A 248 2.07 -10.75 -7.04
N ALA A 249 2.46 -11.97 -7.38
CA ALA A 249 2.91 -12.30 -8.73
C ALA A 249 1.73 -12.41 -9.71
N VAL A 250 2.04 -12.63 -10.98
CA VAL A 250 1.06 -13.14 -11.95
C VAL A 250 0.54 -14.51 -11.46
N PRO A 251 -0.78 -14.78 -11.44
CA PRO A 251 -1.34 -15.96 -10.79
C PRO A 251 -0.74 -17.30 -11.23
N GLU A 252 -0.38 -17.44 -12.52
CA GLU A 252 0.21 -18.67 -13.08
C GLU A 252 1.63 -18.94 -12.55
N ILE A 253 2.32 -17.91 -12.05
CA ILE A 253 3.64 -17.99 -11.42
C ILE A 253 3.45 -18.27 -9.93
N ASP A 254 2.64 -17.44 -9.25
CA ASP A 254 2.45 -17.52 -7.80
C ASP A 254 1.92 -18.90 -7.36
N ALA A 255 0.94 -19.43 -8.09
CA ALA A 255 0.33 -20.73 -7.84
C ALA A 255 1.33 -21.90 -7.86
N LYS A 256 2.47 -21.74 -8.53
CA LYS A 256 3.50 -22.78 -8.72
C LYS A 256 4.68 -22.63 -7.77
N ARG A 257 4.73 -21.55 -6.98
CA ARG A 257 5.77 -21.40 -5.97
C ARG A 257 5.61 -22.49 -4.91
N GLU A 258 6.73 -23.00 -4.41
CA GLU A 258 6.74 -23.88 -3.23
C GLU A 258 6.04 -23.19 -2.05
N HIS A 259 6.15 -21.86 -2.00
CA HIS A 259 5.55 -21.01 -1.00
C HIS A 259 4.83 -19.83 -1.67
N PRO A 260 3.57 -20.02 -2.12
CA PRO A 260 2.80 -18.96 -2.74
C PRO A 260 2.61 -17.78 -1.78
N SER A 261 2.53 -16.58 -2.33
CA SER A 261 2.37 -15.35 -1.56
C SER A 261 1.08 -15.34 -0.74
N ASP A 262 1.16 -14.74 0.44
CA ASP A 262 0.10 -14.79 1.44
C ASP A 262 0.03 -13.46 2.20
N ILE A 263 -1.13 -12.80 2.14
CA ILE A 263 -1.34 -11.51 2.82
C ILE A 263 -1.15 -11.61 4.35
N LEU A 264 -1.36 -12.79 4.93
CA LEU A 264 -1.28 -12.97 6.39
C LEU A 264 0.17 -12.90 6.89
N GLU A 265 1.15 -13.11 6.02
CA GLU A 265 2.57 -13.02 6.36
C GLU A 265 3.00 -11.57 6.65
N TYR A 266 2.18 -10.58 6.28
CA TYR A 266 2.44 -9.17 6.58
C TYR A 266 2.33 -8.84 8.08
N PHE A 267 1.77 -9.77 8.86
CA PHE A 267 1.58 -9.64 10.29
C PHE A 267 2.58 -10.47 11.11
N MET A 268 3.38 -11.32 10.46
CA MET A 268 4.41 -12.10 11.12
C MET A 268 5.54 -11.21 11.65
N SER A 269 6.20 -11.64 12.74
CA SER A 269 7.44 -11.01 13.17
C SER A 269 8.61 -11.44 12.27
N LYS A 270 9.63 -10.59 12.15
CA LYS A 270 10.87 -10.99 11.46
C LYS A 270 11.49 -12.24 12.11
N GLU A 271 11.41 -12.37 13.43
CA GLU A 271 11.94 -13.52 14.17
C GLU A 271 11.26 -14.83 13.77
N ASP A 272 9.93 -14.83 13.65
CA ASP A 272 9.17 -16.00 13.21
C ASP A 272 9.52 -16.38 11.76
N ILE A 273 9.61 -15.39 10.87
CA ILE A 273 9.98 -15.58 9.46
C ILE A 273 11.37 -16.23 9.35
N MET A 274 12.34 -15.74 10.14
CA MET A 274 13.69 -16.28 10.15
C MET A 274 13.75 -17.69 10.74
N THR A 275 13.04 -17.93 11.85
CA THR A 275 12.99 -19.23 12.52
C THR A 275 12.37 -20.31 11.64
N GLN A 276 11.36 -19.94 10.86
CA GLN A 276 10.68 -20.84 9.92
C GLN A 276 11.43 -20.98 8.57
N GLY A 277 12.54 -20.24 8.38
CA GLY A 277 13.30 -20.27 7.12
C GLY A 277 12.54 -19.69 5.93
N LEU A 278 11.57 -18.80 6.16
CA LEU A 278 10.69 -18.26 5.11
C LEU A 278 11.31 -17.09 4.35
N MET A 279 12.34 -16.42 4.90
CA MET A 279 12.92 -15.22 4.30
C MET A 279 13.34 -15.39 2.82
N PRO A 280 14.02 -16.48 2.40
CA PRO A 280 14.36 -16.67 0.99
C PRO A 280 13.13 -16.84 0.09
N LYS A 281 12.10 -17.53 0.59
CA LYS A 281 10.83 -17.76 -0.11
C LYS A 281 10.04 -16.46 -0.29
N MET A 282 9.96 -15.66 0.78
CA MET A 282 9.31 -14.35 0.72
C MET A 282 10.07 -13.35 -0.16
N THR A 283 11.41 -13.42 -0.18
CA THR A 283 12.24 -12.62 -1.10
C THR A 283 11.94 -12.96 -2.55
N LEU A 284 11.79 -14.25 -2.88
CA LEU A 284 11.37 -14.68 -4.21
C LEU A 284 9.97 -14.16 -4.57
N ASN A 285 9.02 -14.26 -3.64
CA ASN A 285 7.68 -13.72 -3.85
C ASN A 285 7.71 -12.20 -4.09
N TYR A 286 8.60 -11.46 -3.43
CA TYR A 286 8.81 -10.04 -3.69
C TYR A 286 9.34 -9.77 -5.11
N LEU A 287 10.36 -10.51 -5.55
CA LEU A 287 10.90 -10.39 -6.91
C LEU A 287 9.87 -10.78 -7.99
N ASP A 288 8.92 -11.64 -7.68
CA ASP A 288 7.84 -11.93 -8.62
C ASP A 288 6.86 -10.76 -8.81
N LYS A 289 6.70 -9.90 -7.80
CA LYS A 289 5.97 -8.63 -7.96
C LYS A 289 6.70 -7.70 -8.91
N HIS A 290 8.04 -7.70 -8.88
CA HIS A 290 8.87 -6.95 -9.83
C HIS A 290 8.66 -7.44 -11.28
N ASP A 291 8.60 -8.75 -11.50
CA ASP A 291 8.29 -9.32 -12.81
C ASP A 291 6.89 -8.91 -13.30
N ALA A 292 5.89 -8.94 -12.42
CA ALA A 292 4.52 -8.48 -12.72
C ALA A 292 4.47 -6.99 -13.05
N LEU A 293 5.20 -6.16 -12.31
CA LEU A 293 5.33 -4.73 -12.56
C LEU A 293 5.93 -4.46 -13.95
N ASN A 294 7.00 -5.17 -14.30
CA ASN A 294 7.63 -5.01 -15.61
C ASN A 294 6.75 -5.54 -16.75
N ARG A 295 5.91 -6.56 -16.51
CA ARG A 295 4.85 -6.96 -17.45
C ARG A 295 3.89 -5.80 -17.71
N THR A 296 3.39 -5.15 -16.66
CA THR A 296 2.51 -3.99 -16.80
C THR A 296 3.17 -2.85 -17.56
N ALA A 297 4.43 -2.54 -17.25
CA ALA A 297 5.21 -1.52 -17.96
C ALA A 297 5.29 -1.82 -19.47
N ARG A 298 5.63 -3.05 -19.85
CA ARG A 298 5.72 -3.47 -21.26
C ARG A 298 4.38 -3.30 -21.99
N GLU A 299 3.27 -3.69 -21.38
CA GLU A 299 1.94 -3.59 -22.01
C GLU A 299 1.46 -2.15 -22.18
N LEU A 300 1.78 -1.27 -21.22
CA LEU A 300 1.56 0.17 -21.35
C LEU A 300 2.42 0.76 -22.48
N THR A 301 3.71 0.42 -22.55
CA THR A 301 4.61 0.88 -23.62
C THR A 301 4.12 0.45 -25.00
N LYS A 302 3.70 -0.80 -25.19
CA LYS A 302 3.16 -1.30 -26.47
C LYS A 302 1.96 -0.48 -26.97
N ARG A 303 1.20 0.13 -26.06
CA ARG A 303 0.03 0.98 -26.36
C ARG A 303 0.37 2.47 -26.44
N GLY A 304 1.64 2.85 -26.31
CA GLY A 304 2.08 4.25 -26.30
C GLY A 304 1.66 5.01 -25.05
N LEU A 305 1.31 4.32 -23.96
CA LEU A 305 0.89 4.92 -22.70
C LEU A 305 2.09 5.18 -21.78
N THR A 306 2.11 6.36 -21.15
CA THR A 306 3.19 6.76 -20.25
C THR A 306 2.95 6.32 -18.81
N PHE A 307 4.03 5.96 -18.11
CA PHE A 307 4.00 5.63 -16.70
C PHE A 307 5.21 6.19 -15.95
N MET A 308 5.08 6.29 -14.62
CA MET A 308 6.16 6.63 -13.69
C MET A 308 6.70 5.35 -13.05
N ALA A 309 7.98 5.09 -13.26
CA ALA A 309 8.79 4.10 -12.56
C ALA A 309 9.78 4.83 -11.64
N ALA A 310 10.80 4.16 -11.10
CA ALA A 310 11.94 4.78 -10.43
C ALA A 310 12.79 5.60 -11.43
N PRO A 311 12.69 6.94 -11.48
CA PRO A 311 13.22 7.74 -12.59
C PRO A 311 14.74 7.93 -12.56
N LEU A 312 15.40 7.59 -11.46
CA LEU A 312 16.85 7.77 -11.26
C LEU A 312 17.62 6.46 -11.19
N LEU A 313 16.96 5.29 -11.27
CA LEU A 313 17.62 3.98 -11.14
C LEU A 313 18.76 3.79 -12.15
N HIS A 314 18.52 4.16 -13.41
CA HIS A 314 19.43 3.92 -14.54
C HIS A 314 20.22 5.17 -14.95
N LYS A 315 20.38 6.14 -14.04
CA LYS A 315 21.16 7.38 -14.27
C LYS A 315 22.48 7.33 -13.52
#